data_AF-A0A6I7XRC1-F1
#
_entry.id   AF-A0A6I7XRC1-F1
#
_cell.length_a   1.000
_cell.length_b   1.000
_cell.length_c   1.000
_cell.angle_alpha   90.00
_cell.angle_beta   90.00
_cell.angle_gamma   90.00
#
_symmetry.space_group_name_H-M   'P 1'
#
loop_
_entity.id
_entity.type
_entity.pdbx_description
1 polymer ?
#
loop_
_entity_poly.entity_id
_entity_poly.type
_entity_poly.pdbx_seq_one_letter_code
_entity_poly.pdbx_strand_id
1 'polypeptide(L)'
;MTRPCPACGAANAEDEDFCGSCGTYLGWSSRRPAPAPEPAAAPEPEPAPDSAPEPDSAPEPDSAPEPVRRTAPRRAVPDPAPTPA
;
A
#
# COMPACT_ATOMS: atom_id res chain seq x y z
N MET A 1 -11.67 -20.67 -46.25
CA MET A 1 -10.67 -21.00 -47.28
C MET A 1 -9.81 -22.11 -46.69
N THR A 2 -9.31 -23.04 -47.50
CA THR A 2 -8.53 -24.18 -47.00
C THR A 2 -7.22 -24.31 -47.76
N ARG A 3 -6.19 -24.83 -47.06
CA ARG A 3 -4.86 -25.10 -47.60
C ARG A 3 -4.44 -26.56 -47.37
N PRO A 4 -3.78 -27.19 -48.35
CA PRO A 4 -3.32 -28.57 -48.22
C PRO A 4 -2.08 -28.65 -47.33
N CYS A 5 -2.06 -29.65 -46.45
CA CYS A 5 -0.89 -29.97 -45.62
C CYS A 5 0.31 -30.35 -46.51
N PRO A 6 1.51 -29.77 -46.30
CA PRO A 6 2.67 -30.10 -47.11
C PRO A 6 3.22 -31.52 -46.84
N ALA A 7 2.84 -32.13 -45.71
CA ALA A 7 3.28 -33.48 -45.34
C ALA A 7 2.36 -34.58 -45.87
N CYS A 8 1.03 -34.39 -45.85
CA CYS A 8 0.07 -35.45 -46.21
C CYS A 8 -1.01 -35.04 -47.23
N GLY A 9 -1.08 -33.78 -47.63
CA GLY A 9 -2.06 -33.29 -48.61
C GLY A 9 -3.48 -33.07 -48.08
N ALA A 10 -3.78 -33.39 -46.82
CA ALA A 10 -5.11 -33.12 -46.24
C ALA A 10 -5.44 -31.62 -46.25
N ALA A 11 -6.69 -31.25 -46.52
CA ALA A 11 -7.15 -29.87 -46.46
C ALA A 11 -7.36 -29.44 -44.99
N ASN A 12 -6.78 -28.30 -44.60
CA ASN A 12 -6.94 -27.70 -43.26
C ASN A 12 -7.36 -26.23 -43.42
N ALA A 13 -7.94 -25.65 -42.38
CA ALA A 13 -8.26 -24.23 -42.30
C ALA A 13 -6.99 -23.36 -42.29
N GLU A 14 -7.13 -22.09 -42.69
CA GLU A 14 -6.01 -21.13 -42.66
C GLU A 14 -5.53 -20.83 -41.23
N ASP A 15 -6.43 -20.96 -40.26
CA ASP A 15 -6.24 -20.72 -38.84
C ASP A 15 -5.79 -21.97 -38.03
N GLU A 16 -5.68 -23.14 -38.66
CA GLU A 16 -5.18 -24.35 -38.00
C GLU A 16 -3.64 -24.35 -37.88
N ASP A 17 -3.11 -24.50 -36.67
CA ASP A 17 -1.67 -24.66 -36.37
C ASP A 17 -1.11 -26.04 -36.75
N PHE A 18 -1.92 -27.09 -36.59
CA PHE A 18 -1.51 -28.48 -36.78
C PHE A 18 -2.47 -29.19 -37.73
N CYS A 19 -1.94 -30.13 -38.51
CA CYS A 19 -2.78 -30.95 -39.37
C CYS A 19 -3.60 -31.94 -38.55
N GLY A 20 -4.94 -31.87 -38.60
CA GLY A 20 -5.82 -32.84 -37.92
C GLY A 20 -5.69 -34.29 -38.42
N SER A 21 -5.06 -34.51 -39.58
CA SER A 21 -4.88 -35.85 -40.15
C SER A 21 -3.54 -36.50 -39.81
N CYS A 22 -2.44 -35.74 -39.77
CA CYS A 22 -1.09 -36.31 -39.56
C CYS A 22 -0.28 -35.66 -38.42
N GLY A 23 -0.80 -34.60 -37.78
CA GLY A 23 -0.15 -33.93 -36.66
C GLY A 23 1.02 -33.01 -37.01
N THR A 24 1.39 -32.86 -38.29
CA THR A 24 2.45 -31.92 -38.71
C THR A 24 2.06 -30.47 -38.39
N TYR A 25 3.02 -29.70 -37.86
CA TYR A 25 2.90 -28.25 -37.72
C TYR A 25 2.90 -27.58 -39.08
N LEU A 26 1.91 -26.71 -39.32
CA LEU A 26 1.61 -26.18 -40.65
C LEU A 26 2.35 -24.87 -40.96
N GLY A 27 2.85 -24.17 -39.94
CA GLY A 27 3.72 -22.98 -40.08
C GLY A 27 3.06 -21.71 -40.65
N TRP A 28 1.87 -21.82 -41.25
CA TRP A 28 1.13 -20.70 -41.83
C TRP A 28 0.22 -19.95 -40.85
N SER A 29 0.01 -20.53 -39.68
CA SER A 29 -0.92 -20.07 -38.62
C SER A 29 -0.28 -18.99 -37.74
N SER A 30 0.87 -18.47 -38.17
CA SER A 30 1.70 -17.50 -37.45
C SER A 30 1.04 -16.13 -37.24
N ARG A 31 -0.21 -15.94 -37.65
CA ARG A 31 -1.01 -14.78 -37.25
C ARG A 31 -1.57 -14.98 -35.84
N ARG A 32 -0.69 -14.98 -34.85
CA ARG A 32 -1.08 -14.63 -33.49
C ARG A 32 -1.65 -13.21 -33.58
N PRO A 33 -2.89 -12.93 -33.14
CA PRO A 33 -3.35 -11.56 -33.00
C PRO A 33 -2.30 -10.84 -32.16
N ALA A 34 -1.81 -9.70 -32.65
CA ALA A 34 -1.02 -8.83 -31.80
C ALA A 34 -1.80 -8.62 -30.51
N PRO A 35 -1.17 -8.72 -29.33
CA PRO A 35 -1.87 -8.37 -28.10
C PRO A 35 -2.54 -7.02 -28.33
N ALA A 36 -3.84 -6.96 -28.04
CA ALA A 36 -4.56 -5.69 -28.10
C ALA A 36 -3.74 -4.68 -27.29
N PRO A 37 -3.62 -3.42 -27.75
CA PRO A 37 -2.91 -2.41 -26.98
C PRO A 37 -3.49 -2.44 -25.57
N GLU A 38 -2.64 -2.73 -24.58
CA GLU A 38 -3.05 -2.61 -23.19
C GLU A 38 -3.59 -1.19 -23.02
N PRO A 39 -4.70 -0.99 -22.28
CA PRO A 39 -5.15 0.34 -21.96
C PRO A 39 -3.93 1.08 -21.41
N ALA A 40 -3.53 2.18 -22.07
CA ALA A 40 -2.43 2.98 -21.60
C ALA A 40 -2.67 3.23 -20.12
N ALA A 41 -1.74 2.79 -19.26
CA ALA A 41 -1.82 3.04 -17.84
C ALA A 41 -2.17 4.51 -17.68
N ALA A 42 -3.29 4.79 -17.01
CA ALA A 42 -3.65 6.16 -16.68
C ALA A 42 -2.41 6.81 -16.04
N PRO A 43 -2.11 8.08 -16.34
CA PRO A 43 -0.96 8.74 -15.74
C PRO A 43 -1.04 8.53 -14.23
N GLU A 44 0.04 8.01 -13.66
CA GLU A 44 0.19 7.88 -12.22
C GLU A 44 -0.15 9.25 -11.61
N PRO A 45 -1.00 9.33 -10.57
CA PRO A 45 -1.34 10.60 -9.97
C PRO A 45 -0.02 11.30 -9.59
N GLU A 46 0.15 12.54 -10.04
CA GLU A 46 1.32 13.34 -9.64
C GLU A 46 1.47 13.27 -8.12
N PRO A 47 2.69 13.03 -7.60
CA PRO A 47 2.89 13.00 -6.16
C PRO A 47 2.37 14.31 -5.61
N ALA A 48 1.43 14.21 -4.65
CA ALA A 48 0.98 15.37 -3.91
C ALA A 48 2.22 16.11 -3.39
N PRO A 49 2.25 17.45 -3.43
CA PRO A 49 3.37 18.20 -2.86
C PRO A 49 3.56 17.72 -1.43
N ASP A 50 4.75 17.19 -1.16
CA ASP A 50 5.20 16.87 0.19
C ASP A 50 4.99 18.14 1.01
N SER A 51 4.03 18.08 1.93
CA SER A 51 3.71 19.17 2.82
C SER A 51 5.02 19.68 3.38
N ALA A 52 5.28 20.98 3.18
CA ALA A 52 6.42 21.68 3.75
C ALA A 52 6.73 21.15 5.16
N PRO A 53 8.01 20.99 5.54
CA PRO A 53 8.36 20.46 6.84
C PRO A 53 7.57 21.23 7.90
N GLU A 54 6.78 20.51 8.69
CA GLU A 54 6.14 21.08 9.86
C GLU A 54 7.22 21.83 10.66
N PRO A 55 6.95 23.06 11.12
CA PRO A 55 7.93 23.80 11.89
C PRO A 55 8.37 22.92 13.05
N ASP A 56 9.68 22.68 13.12
CA ASP A 56 10.35 21.98 14.22
C ASP A 56 9.71 22.46 15.52
N SER A 57 8.96 21.56 16.15
CA SER A 57 8.28 21.81 17.40
C SER A 57 9.32 22.40 18.34
N ALA A 58 9.16 23.69 18.65
CA ALA A 58 9.96 24.36 19.65
C ALA A 58 10.09 23.43 20.88
N PRO A 59 11.29 23.32 21.48
CA PRO A 59 11.50 22.36 22.56
C PRO A 59 10.43 22.56 23.63
N GLU A 60 9.80 21.46 24.05
CA GLU A 60 8.85 21.48 25.15
C GLU A 60 9.47 22.25 26.32
N PRO A 61 8.72 23.14 27.00
CA PRO A 61 9.24 23.77 28.19
C PRO A 61 9.60 22.66 29.17
N ASP A 62 10.89 22.55 29.49
CA ASP A 62 11.39 21.73 30.58
C ASP A 62 10.50 22.00 31.78
N SER A 63 9.75 20.97 32.19
CA SER A 63 8.71 21.10 33.20
C SER A 63 9.35 21.67 34.45
N ALA A 64 9.03 22.94 34.75
CA ALA A 64 9.48 23.62 35.94
C ALA A 64 9.32 22.70 37.16
N PRO A 65 10.29 22.69 38.10
CA PRO A 65 10.26 21.76 39.22
C PRO A 65 8.95 21.90 40.00
N GLU A 66 8.32 20.77 40.33
CA GLU A 66 7.05 20.77 41.06
C GLU A 66 7.15 21.61 42.34
N PRO A 67 6.15 22.45 42.65
CA PRO A 67 6.16 23.25 43.86
C PRO A 67 6.17 22.30 45.06
N VAL A 68 7.30 22.25 45.77
CA VAL A 68 7.39 21.52 47.04
C VAL A 68 6.27 22.00 47.97
N ARG A 69 5.36 21.08 48.30
CA ARG A 69 4.25 21.38 49.20
C ARG A 69 4.83 21.78 50.55
N ARG A 70 4.76 23.07 50.87
CA ARG A 70 5.13 23.59 52.17
C ARG A 70 4.17 22.99 53.19
N THR A 71 4.65 22.07 54.03
CA THR A 71 3.88 21.54 55.16
C THR A 71 3.42 22.72 56.02
N ALA A 72 2.11 22.93 56.11
CA ALA A 72 1.54 23.91 57.03
C ALA A 72 1.89 23.51 58.47
N PRO A 73 2.30 24.46 59.35
CA PRO A 73 2.54 24.14 60.74
C PRO A 73 1.25 23.64 61.38
N ARG A 74 1.32 22.52 62.11
CA ARG A 74 0.20 22.06 62.93
C ARG A 74 -0.16 23.16 63.93
N ARG A 75 -1.43 23.59 63.93
CA ARG A 75 -1.96 24.45 65.00
C ARG A 75 -1.81 23.72 66.33
N ALA A 76 -1.16 24.36 67.30
CA ALA A 76 -1.16 23.89 68.68
C ALA A 76 -2.60 23.95 69.21
N VAL A 77 -3.07 22.85 69.77
CA VAL A 77 -4.33 22.80 70.52
C VAL A 77 -4.00 23.27 71.95
N PRO A 78 -4.72 24.26 72.52
CA PRO A 78 -4.51 24.66 73.90
C PRO A 78 -4.87 23.52 74.86
N ASP A 79 -4.07 23.37 75.91
CA ASP A 79 -4.28 22.38 76.98
C ASP A 79 -5.60 22.68 77.73
N PRO A 80 -6.39 21.66 78.11
CA PRO A 80 -7.61 21.88 78.87
C PRO A 80 -7.32 22.51 80.24
N ALA A 81 -8.11 23.51 80.62
CA ALA A 81 -7.98 24.15 81.93
C ALA A 81 -8.24 23.15 83.08
N PRO A 82 -7.51 23.26 84.22
CA PRO A 82 -7.74 22.39 85.36
C PRO A 82 -9.12 22.67 85.99
N THR A 83 -9.82 21.61 86.36
CA THR A 83 -11.11 21.69 87.08
C THR A 83 -10.87 22.12 88.54
N PRO A 84 -11.62 23.09 89.09
CA PRO A 84 -11.52 23.44 90.51
C PRO A 84 -12.05 22.31 91.39
N ALA A 85 -11.47 22.21 92.60
CA ALA A 85 -11.75 21.19 93.61
C ALA A 85 -13.05 21.44 94.39
#